data_AF-A0AAP0M337-F1
#
_entry.id   AF-A0AAP0M337-F1
#
_cell.length_a   1.000
_cell.length_b   1.000
_cell.length_c   1.000
_cell.angle_alpha   90.00
_cell.angle_beta   90.00
_cell.angle_gamma   90.00
#
_symmetry.space_group_name_H-M   'P 1'
#
loop_
_entity.id
_entity.type
_entity.pdbx_description
1 polymer ?
#
loop_
_entity_poly.entity_id
_entity_poly.type
_entity_poly.pdbx_seq_one_letter_code
_entity_poly.pdbx_strand_id
1 'polypeptide(L)' 'MELSGKLSPELRKLFPMTILLLSGDQLSESLPDQLGNCSNLEILNLDDNNI' A
#
# COMPACT_ATOMS: atom_id res chain seq x y z
N MET A 1 3.76 -13.61 8.22
CA MET A 1 4.34 -12.30 8.59
C MET A 1 3.24 -11.32 8.30
N GLU A 2 2.79 -10.57 9.30
CA GLU A 2 1.73 -9.57 9.15
C GLU A 2 2.39 -8.19 9.23
N LEU A 3 2.06 -7.32 8.29
CA LEU A 3 2.46 -5.92 8.33
C LEU A 3 1.52 -5.16 9.26
N SER A 4 2.03 -4.16 9.96
CA SER A 4 1.24 -3.33 10.87
C SER A 4 1.68 -1.87 10.81
N GLY A 5 0.77 -0.97 11.20
CA GLY A 5 1.01 0.47 11.19
C GLY A 5 0.62 1.14 9.88
N LYS A 6 1.32 2.21 9.49
CA LYS A 6 1.01 2.99 8.28
C LYS A 6 1.87 2.57 7.10
N LEU A 7 1.32 2.67 5.89
CA LEU A 7 2.10 2.56 4.67
C LEU A 7 3.03 3.77 4.50
N SER A 8 4.30 3.48 4.21
CA SER A 8 5.32 4.53 4.07
C SER A 8 5.16 5.30 2.75
N PRO A 9 5.34 6.64 2.75
CA PRO A 9 5.36 7.43 1.51
C PRO A 9 6.50 7.06 0.56
N GLU A 10 7.47 6.28 1.03
CA GLU A 10 8.60 5.79 0.24
C GLU A 10 8.22 4.67 -0.73
N LEU A 11 6.99 4.13 -0.67
CA LEU A 11 6.48 3.11 -1.60
C LEU A 11 6.55 3.53 -3.07
N ARG A 12 6.48 4.83 -3.37
CA ARG A 12 6.66 5.38 -4.72
C ARG A 12 8.03 5.02 -5.34
N LYS A 13 9.03 4.68 -4.51
CA LYS A 13 10.37 4.28 -4.96
C LYS A 13 10.41 2.86 -5.52
N LEU A 14 9.35 2.06 -5.32
CA LEU A 14 9.25 0.70 -5.84
C LEU A 14 8.95 0.66 -7.35
N PHE A 15 9.22 1.76 -8.07
CA PHE A 15 8.97 1.84 -9.50
C PHE A 15 9.83 0.84 -10.29
N PRO A 16 9.26 0.15 -11.30
CA PRO A 16 7.84 0.14 -11.67
C PRO A 16 7.07 -0.95 -10.90
N MET A 17 6.18 -0.55 -9.99
CA MET A 17 5.26 -1.48 -9.31
C MET A 17 3.90 -1.43 -9.99
N THR A 18 3.40 -2.59 -10.40
CA THR A 18 2.08 -2.76 -11.03
C THR A 18 1.05 -3.37 -10.09
N ILE A 19 1.50 -4.15 -9.11
CA ILE A 19 0.64 -4.89 -8.19
C ILE A 19 1.15 -4.70 -6.77
N LEU A 20 0.28 -4.28 -5.86
CA LEU A 20 0.50 -4.22 -4.41
C LEU A 20 -0.62 -4.98 -3.70
N LEU A 21 -0.29 -6.12 -3.10
CA LEU A 21 -1.21 -6.98 -2.34
C LEU A 21 -0.80 -6.96 -0.87
N LEU A 22 -1.66 -6.41 -0.02
CA LEU A 22 -1.45 -6.27 1.41
C LEU A 22 -2.70 -6.75 2.17
N SER A 23 -3.49 -7.62 1.56
CA SER A 23 -4.75 -8.09 2.14
C SER A 23 -4.51 -8.91 3.41
N GLY A 24 -5.28 -8.68 4.47
CA GLY A 24 -5.17 -9.40 5.74
C GLY A 24 -4.02 -8.96 6.63
N ASP A 25 -3.50 -7.74 6.41
CA ASP A 25 -2.53 -7.11 7.28
C ASP A 25 -3.21 -6.26 8.38
N GLN A 26 -2.44 -5.73 9.32
CA GLN A 26 -2.91 -4.87 10.42
C GLN A 26 -2.63 -3.39 10.13
N LEU A 27 -2.80 -2.96 8.87
CA LEU A 27 -2.69 -1.54 8.51
C LEU A 27 -3.90 -0.81 9.09
N SER A 28 -3.67 0.21 9.91
CA SER A 28 -4.71 0.83 10.75
C SER A 28 -4.83 2.34 10.59
N GLU A 29 -4.21 2.88 9.55
CA GLU A 29 -4.11 4.32 9.32
C GLU A 29 -4.24 4.66 7.83
N SER A 30 -4.59 5.91 7.51
CA SER A 30 -4.81 6.38 6.14
C SER A 30 -3.65 6.07 5.19
N LEU A 31 -3.99 5.82 3.92
CA LEU A 31 -3.01 5.68 2.84
C LEU A 31 -2.18 6.97 2.66
N PRO A 32 -0.87 6.86 2.36
CA PRO A 32 -0.07 8.02 2.02
C PRO A 32 -0.50 8.60 0.68
N ASP A 33 -0.66 9.93 0.58
CA ASP A 33 -1.01 10.64 -0.67
C ASP A 33 -0.05 10.29 -1.83
N GLN A 34 1.20 9.96 -1.49
CA GLN A 34 2.25 9.55 -2.43
C GLN A 34 1.93 8.24 -3.17
N LEU A 35 0.94 7.46 -2.72
CA LEU A 35 0.44 6.32 -3.47
C LEU A 35 -0.16 6.74 -4.82
N GLY A 36 -0.71 7.96 -4.90
CA GLY A 36 -1.14 8.57 -6.16
C GLY A 36 -0.01 8.82 -7.17
N ASN A 37 1.25 8.80 -6.71
CA ASN A 37 2.43 8.93 -7.58
C ASN A 37 2.92 7.58 -8.12
N CYS A 38 2.34 6.45 -7.71
CA CYS A 38 2.63 5.14 -8.26
C CYS A 38 1.92 4.98 -9.62
N SER A 39 2.41 5.70 -10.64
CA SER A 39 1.75 5.84 -11.95
C SER A 39 1.53 4.53 -12.71
N ASN A 40 2.27 3.47 -12.36
CA ASN A 40 2.17 2.17 -13.00
C ASN A 40 1.36 1.16 -12.16
N LEU A 41 0.84 1.55 -10.99
CA LEU A 41 0.08 0.65 -10.12
C LEU A 41 -1.30 0.40 -10.75
N GLU A 42 -1.56 -0.85 -11.08
CA GLU A 42 -2.81 -1.31 -11.68
C GLU A 42 -3.69 -2.02 -10.65
N ILE A 43 -3.08 -2.73 -9.70
CA ILE A 43 -3.79 -3.50 -8.68
C ILE A 43 -3.30 -3.08 -7.29
N LEU A 44 -4.24 -2.63 -6.47
CA LEU A 44 -4.06 -2.36 -5.05
C LEU A 44 -5.10 -3.18 -4.28
N ASN A 45 -4.66 -4.18 -3.51
CA ASN A 45 -5.52 -4.92 -2.60
C ASN A 45 -5.14 -4.62 -1.15
N LEU A 46 -6.09 -4.07 -0.40
CA LEU A 46 -5.99 -3.69 1.01
C LEU A 46 -7.10 -4.35 1.85
N ASP A 47 -7.80 -5.35 1.30
CA ASP A 47 -8.90 -6.03 1.98
C ASP A 47 -8.43 -6.59 3.32
N ASP A 48 -9.36 -6.74 4.28
CA ASP A 48 -9.06 -7.25 5.61
C ASP A 48 -7.96 -6.48 6.38
N ASN A 49 -7.78 -5.18 6.09
CA ASN A 49 -7.06 -4.23 6.94
C ASN A 49 -8.03 -3.29 7.67
N ASN A 50 -7.52 -2.51 8.63
CA ASN A 50 -8.29 -1.55 9.41
C ASN A 50 -8.10 -0.10 8.87
N ILE A 51 -8.21 0.08 7.55
CA ILE A 51 -7.94 1.32 6.80
C ILE A 51 -9.19 2.14 6.47
#